data_AF-A0A5B0MUD4-F1
#
_entry.id   AF-A0A5B0MUD4-F1
#
_cell.length_a   1.000
_cell.length_b   1.000
_cell.length_c   1.000
_cell.angle_alpha   90.00
_cell.angle_beta   90.00
_cell.angle_gamma   90.00
#
_symmetry.space_group_name_H-M   'P 1'
#
loop_
_entity.id
_entity.type
_entity.pdbx_description
1 polymer ?
#
loop_
_entity_poly.entity_id
_entity_poly.type
_entity_poly.pdbx_seq_one_letter_code
_entity_poly.pdbx_strand_id
1 'polypeptide(L)'
;MSLVPMTRPANGLGTNGNLINVQLNLFKISMPPTNNFFHYNVEIFSAKGTSPPIAMKKRIFKDIYAKFADAPDRLGPVFDGDKTVYSHKELDPLEGTVSVASFKLPPEKEEFKYILTEVERPKWKTSDIFHLVFGPQGPTMQNRSEGERGNLMGTARRAMQALNVAIRYLLAADCPSTSRAFFPDAAPSLDIGAGVLLRRGYITHMRIGNTTNLKAPPDNLFLAMDMTCATFLDAPPEGNPANTLADLCCKILNVHPQRLCSLKEEDYRKLHKILRRFKINIIRGESDKGITKSIDHLTLTNSRSEIFETDEGKTSVEAFFLKTWGRRLRFPELPNVVTIGKGKKTVNRFFLIVNY
;
A
#
# COMPACT_ATOMS: atom_id res chain seq x y z
N MET A 1 12.50 32.42 -15.85
CA MET A 1 11.41 32.05 -16.77
C MET A 1 11.07 30.59 -16.56
N SER A 2 9.81 30.22 -16.30
CA SER A 2 9.41 28.80 -16.28
C SER A 2 9.44 28.27 -17.71
N LEU A 3 10.16 27.17 -17.94
CA LEU A 3 10.17 26.49 -19.24
C LEU A 3 8.74 26.03 -19.56
N VAL A 4 8.13 26.65 -20.57
CA VAL A 4 6.84 26.22 -21.10
C VAL A 4 7.11 25.04 -22.03
N PRO A 5 6.47 23.87 -21.84
CA PRO A 5 6.61 22.74 -22.75
C PRO A 5 6.20 23.17 -24.17
N MET A 6 7.08 22.95 -25.15
CA MET A 6 6.75 23.23 -26.55
C MET A 6 5.61 22.32 -27.01
N THR A 7 4.65 22.87 -27.74
CA THR A 7 3.65 22.07 -28.44
C THR A 7 4.25 21.36 -29.63
N ARG A 8 3.62 20.24 -30.01
CA ARG A 8 3.96 19.56 -31.27
C ARG A 8 3.85 20.57 -32.42
N PRO A 9 4.87 20.69 -33.29
CA PRO A 9 4.84 21.57 -34.45
C PRO A 9 3.62 21.32 -35.35
N ALA A 10 3.08 22.39 -35.94
CA ALA A 10 1.90 22.34 -36.80
C ALA A 10 2.13 21.56 -38.11
N ASN A 11 3.39 21.42 -38.54
CA ASN A 11 3.80 20.69 -39.74
C ASN A 11 3.79 19.14 -39.59
N GLY A 12 3.22 18.61 -38.50
CA GLY A 12 2.71 17.25 -38.47
C GLY A 12 3.63 16.18 -37.85
N LEU A 13 3.25 14.93 -38.08
CA LEU A 13 3.98 13.74 -37.64
C LEU A 13 5.25 13.57 -38.49
N GLY A 14 6.28 12.92 -37.95
CA GLY A 14 7.48 12.60 -38.74
C GLY A 14 7.12 11.72 -39.94
N THR A 15 7.61 12.08 -41.12
CA THR A 15 7.32 11.42 -42.41
C THR A 15 8.46 10.55 -42.92
N ASN A 16 9.64 10.62 -42.29
CA ASN A 16 10.81 9.86 -42.70
C ASN A 16 10.75 8.42 -42.16
N GLY A 17 11.17 7.47 -42.99
CA GLY A 17 11.30 6.06 -42.63
C GLY A 17 10.19 5.18 -43.20
N ASN A 18 10.42 3.87 -43.17
CA ASN A 18 9.45 2.89 -43.63
C ASN A 18 8.37 2.70 -42.56
N LEU A 19 7.11 2.61 -43.02
CA LEU A 19 5.99 2.32 -42.14
C LEU A 19 6.09 0.90 -41.59
N ILE A 20 5.91 0.76 -40.28
CA ILE A 20 5.84 -0.53 -39.60
C ILE A 20 4.64 -0.54 -38.66
N ASN A 21 3.91 -1.65 -38.65
CA ASN A 21 2.83 -1.87 -37.70
C ASN A 21 3.42 -2.37 -36.38
N VAL A 22 3.11 -1.68 -35.29
CA VAL A 22 3.56 -2.04 -33.94
C VAL A 22 2.36 -2.33 -33.05
N GLN A 23 2.51 -3.33 -32.20
CA GLN A 23 1.58 -3.57 -31.10
C GLN A 23 2.13 -2.91 -29.85
N LEU A 24 1.25 -2.21 -29.13
CA LEU A 24 1.58 -1.53 -27.89
C LEU A 24 0.80 -2.17 -26.75
N ASN A 25 1.38 -2.16 -25.56
CA ASN A 25 0.73 -2.54 -24.31
C ASN A 25 -0.20 -1.42 -23.78
N LEU A 26 -0.95 -0.82 -24.69
CA LEU A 26 -1.91 0.27 -24.46
C LEU A 26 -3.29 -0.20 -24.89
N PHE A 27 -4.21 -0.27 -23.92
CA PHE A 27 -5.58 -0.73 -24.14
C PHE A 27 -6.51 0.47 -24.20
N LYS A 28 -7.24 0.62 -25.30
CA LYS A 28 -8.18 1.74 -25.50
C LYS A 28 -9.33 1.64 -24.49
N ILE A 29 -9.62 2.73 -23.79
CA ILE A 29 -10.69 2.80 -22.80
C ILE A 29 -11.81 3.70 -23.32
N SER A 30 -13.04 3.20 -23.26
CA SER A 30 -14.23 3.96 -23.62
C SER A 30 -14.97 4.51 -22.41
N MET A 31 -15.13 5.83 -22.34
CA MET A 31 -15.96 6.50 -21.33
C MET A 31 -16.82 7.60 -21.98
N PRO A 32 -18.09 7.74 -21.58
CA PRO A 32 -18.92 8.85 -22.02
C PRO A 32 -18.33 10.21 -21.63
N PRO A 33 -18.33 11.22 -22.54
CA PRO A 33 -17.78 12.54 -22.27
C PRO A 33 -18.56 13.33 -21.21
N THR A 34 -19.82 12.97 -20.99
CA THR A 34 -20.80 13.70 -20.17
C THR A 34 -20.85 13.29 -18.71
N ASN A 35 -20.12 12.23 -18.32
CA ASN A 35 -20.13 11.75 -16.95
C ASN A 35 -19.55 12.80 -16.02
N ASN A 36 -20.31 13.14 -14.97
CA ASN A 36 -19.86 14.02 -13.91
C ASN A 36 -19.21 13.18 -12.82
N PHE A 37 -18.13 13.73 -12.26
CA PHE A 37 -17.42 13.15 -11.14
C PHE A 37 -17.10 14.27 -10.14
N PHE A 38 -16.89 13.86 -8.90
CA PHE A 38 -16.79 14.74 -7.75
C PHE A 38 -15.50 14.45 -6.99
N HIS A 39 -14.91 15.48 -6.40
CA HIS A 39 -13.65 15.41 -5.68
C HIS A 39 -13.84 16.00 -4.28
N TYR A 40 -13.45 15.19 -3.31
CA TYR A 40 -13.51 15.49 -1.89
C TYR A 40 -12.15 15.27 -1.24
N ASN A 41 -11.93 15.92 -0.11
CA ASN A 41 -10.87 15.60 0.83
C ASN A 41 -11.46 14.86 2.01
N VAL A 42 -10.76 13.84 2.50
CA VAL A 42 -11.04 13.20 3.79
C VAL A 42 -9.87 13.45 4.74
N GLU A 43 -10.19 13.99 5.91
CA GLU A 43 -9.24 14.14 7.01
C GLU A 43 -9.61 13.17 8.11
N ILE A 44 -8.64 12.38 8.58
CA ILE A 44 -8.84 11.34 9.59
C ILE A 44 -7.91 11.62 10.78
N PHE A 45 -8.50 11.65 11.98
CA PHE A 45 -7.82 11.97 13.22
C PHE A 45 -8.06 10.88 14.27
N SER A 46 -7.00 10.52 14.97
CA SER A 46 -7.09 9.73 16.22
C SER A 46 -7.62 10.58 17.38
N ALA A 47 -7.96 9.95 18.50
CA ALA A 47 -8.32 10.64 19.75
C ALA A 47 -7.26 11.67 20.23
N LYS A 48 -6.00 11.53 19.80
CA LYS A 48 -4.91 12.47 20.10
C LYS A 48 -4.81 13.63 19.11
N GLY A 49 -5.77 13.78 18.19
CA GLY A 49 -5.75 14.79 17.13
C GLY A 49 -4.68 14.57 16.04
N THR A 50 -4.03 13.41 16.01
CA THR A 50 -2.97 13.10 15.04
C THR A 50 -3.48 12.23 13.90
N SER A 51 -2.94 12.45 12.69
CA SER A 51 -3.29 11.66 11.51
C SER A 51 -2.71 10.24 11.59
N PRO A 52 -3.51 9.18 11.36
CA PRO A 52 -3.03 7.82 11.45
C PRO A 52 -2.18 7.44 10.21
N PRO A 53 -1.38 6.35 10.27
CA PRO A 53 -0.63 5.86 9.11
C PRO A 53 -1.52 5.52 7.92
N ILE A 54 -1.01 5.67 6.69
CA ILE A 54 -1.74 5.40 5.42
C ILE A 54 -2.45 4.03 5.41
N ALA A 55 -1.79 2.96 5.88
CA ALA A 55 -2.39 1.63 5.95
C ALA A 55 -3.64 1.60 6.85
N MET A 56 -3.62 2.36 7.95
CA MET A 56 -4.78 2.51 8.83
C MET A 56 -5.88 3.36 8.18
N LYS A 57 -5.51 4.46 7.51
CA LYS A 57 -6.47 5.30 6.78
C LYS A 57 -7.27 4.50 5.76
N LYS A 58 -6.60 3.63 4.99
CA LYS A 58 -7.26 2.72 4.03
C LYS A 58 -8.27 1.80 4.70
N ARG A 59 -7.95 1.26 5.89
CA ARG A 59 -8.86 0.40 6.65
C ARG A 59 -10.05 1.19 7.19
N ILE A 60 -9.80 2.34 7.80
CA ILE A 60 -10.84 3.26 8.29
C ILE A 60 -11.77 3.66 7.14
N PHE A 61 -11.21 3.96 5.96
CA PHE A 61 -12.00 4.33 4.81
C PHE A 61 -12.88 3.19 4.28
N LYS A 62 -12.49 1.90 4.42
CA LYS A 62 -13.39 0.78 4.09
C LYS A 62 -14.67 0.79 4.95
N ASP A 63 -14.56 1.20 6.21
CA ASP A 63 -15.73 1.32 7.11
C ASP A 63 -16.55 2.60 6.82
N ILE A 64 -15.89 3.69 6.42
CA ILE A 64 -16.56 4.91 5.94
C ILE A 64 -17.30 4.63 4.62
N TYR A 65 -16.69 3.87 3.70
CA TYR A 65 -17.23 3.50 2.40
C TYR A 65 -18.62 2.86 2.51
N ALA A 66 -18.82 2.00 3.51
CA ALA A 66 -20.11 1.36 3.76
C ALA A 66 -21.26 2.35 4.02
N LYS A 67 -20.97 3.59 4.44
CA LYS A 67 -21.98 4.64 4.61
C LYS A 67 -22.42 5.29 3.30
N PHE A 68 -21.63 5.17 2.24
CA PHE A 68 -21.84 5.83 0.94
C PHE A 68 -22.06 4.85 -0.22
N ALA A 69 -21.88 3.56 0.01
CA ALA A 69 -22.02 2.54 -1.02
C ALA A 69 -23.51 2.25 -1.28
N ASP A 70 -23.93 2.35 -2.54
CA ASP A 70 -25.27 1.93 -2.93
C ASP A 70 -25.34 0.40 -3.02
N ALA A 71 -26.37 -0.18 -2.42
CA ALA A 71 -26.78 -1.55 -2.74
C ALA A 71 -27.56 -1.55 -4.07
N PRO A 72 -27.41 -2.55 -4.97
CA PRO A 72 -26.69 -3.82 -4.83
C PRO A 72 -25.28 -3.87 -5.45
N ASP A 73 -24.89 -2.90 -6.28
CA ASP A 73 -23.64 -2.96 -7.08
C ASP A 73 -22.38 -2.59 -6.29
N ARG A 74 -22.54 -2.13 -5.03
CA ARG A 74 -21.45 -1.65 -4.17
C ARG A 74 -20.60 -0.60 -4.88
N LEU A 75 -21.17 0.19 -5.78
CA LEU A 75 -20.46 1.30 -6.41
C LEU A 75 -20.38 2.45 -5.40
N GLY A 76 -19.18 2.98 -5.18
CA GLY A 76 -18.95 3.98 -4.14
C GLY A 76 -17.72 4.83 -4.41
N PRO A 77 -17.37 5.71 -3.47
CA PRO A 77 -16.22 6.59 -3.62
C PRO A 77 -14.89 5.83 -3.56
N VAL A 78 -13.91 6.27 -4.35
CA VAL A 78 -12.56 5.71 -4.36
C VAL A 78 -11.60 6.64 -3.61
N PHE A 79 -10.67 6.04 -2.86
CA PHE A 79 -9.73 6.76 -1.99
C PHE A 79 -8.28 6.50 -2.40
N ASP A 80 -7.47 7.55 -2.49
CA ASP A 80 -6.05 7.43 -2.83
C ASP A 80 -5.20 6.74 -1.75
N GLY A 81 -5.73 6.66 -0.53
CA GLY A 81 -5.08 6.08 0.64
C GLY A 81 -4.61 7.11 1.66
N ASP A 82 -4.69 8.41 1.37
CA ASP A 82 -4.20 9.47 2.24
C ASP A 82 -5.20 10.60 2.53
N LYS A 83 -5.59 11.37 1.51
CA LYS A 83 -6.49 12.53 1.66
C LYS A 83 -7.56 12.61 0.58
N THR A 84 -7.29 12.10 -0.62
CA THR A 84 -8.09 12.41 -1.80
C THR A 84 -9.17 11.36 -2.03
N VAL A 85 -10.42 11.80 -2.14
CA VAL A 85 -11.58 10.95 -2.42
C VAL A 85 -12.25 11.40 -3.72
N TYR A 86 -12.57 10.45 -4.59
CA TYR A 86 -13.31 10.72 -5.81
C TYR A 86 -14.60 9.91 -5.83
N SER A 87 -15.68 10.52 -6.33
CA SER A 87 -16.98 9.86 -6.41
C SER A 87 -17.62 10.07 -7.78
N HIS A 88 -18.43 9.10 -8.19
CA HIS A 88 -19.28 9.17 -9.38
C HIS A 88 -20.63 9.86 -9.09
N LYS A 89 -20.94 10.07 -7.81
CA LYS A 89 -22.12 10.78 -7.30
C LYS A 89 -21.71 11.88 -6.34
N GLU A 90 -22.54 12.90 -6.24
CA GLU A 90 -22.40 13.94 -5.24
C GLU A 90 -22.62 13.32 -3.86
N LEU A 91 -21.70 13.61 -2.94
CA LEU A 91 -21.75 13.17 -1.56
C LEU A 91 -21.99 14.38 -0.68
N ASP A 92 -22.90 14.25 0.28
CA ASP A 92 -23.07 15.27 1.30
C ASP A 92 -21.81 15.33 2.18
N PRO A 93 -21.22 16.53 2.39
CA PRO A 93 -20.14 16.70 3.36
C PRO A 93 -20.56 16.14 4.72
N LEU A 94 -19.68 15.33 5.31
CA LEU A 94 -20.01 14.58 6.50
C LEU A 94 -18.84 14.61 7.49
N GLU A 95 -19.16 14.99 8.72
CA GLU A 95 -18.31 14.75 9.88
C GLU A 95 -18.88 13.58 10.67
N GLY A 96 -18.02 12.69 11.15
CA GLY A 96 -18.48 11.60 11.98
C GLY A 96 -17.33 10.87 12.65
N THR A 97 -17.70 9.82 13.38
CA THR A 97 -16.76 8.89 13.98
C THR A 97 -16.96 7.48 13.43
N VAL A 98 -15.87 6.72 13.50
CA VAL A 98 -15.86 5.30 13.17
C VAL A 98 -14.93 4.58 14.14
N SER A 99 -15.39 3.46 14.68
CA SER A 99 -14.60 2.63 15.59
C SER A 99 -13.96 1.50 14.82
N VAL A 100 -12.63 1.48 14.78
CA VAL A 100 -11.84 0.45 14.09
C VAL A 100 -10.95 -0.26 15.09
N ALA A 101 -10.71 -1.55 14.90
CA ALA A 101 -9.76 -2.28 15.74
C ALA A 101 -8.37 -1.64 15.68
N SER A 102 -7.86 -1.22 16.83
CA SER A 102 -6.55 -0.58 16.96
C SER A 102 -5.41 -1.57 16.68
N PHE A 103 -4.23 -1.02 16.40
CA PHE A 103 -2.98 -1.79 16.36
C PHE A 103 -2.30 -1.90 17.75
N LYS A 104 -2.96 -1.46 18.83
CA LYS A 104 -2.42 -1.59 20.20
C LYS A 104 -2.77 -2.97 20.75
N LEU A 105 -1.99 -3.42 21.74
CA LEU A 105 -2.26 -4.66 22.48
C LEU A 105 -2.60 -4.29 23.92
N PRO A 106 -3.71 -4.80 24.48
CA PRO A 106 -4.74 -5.62 23.81
C PRO A 106 -5.45 -4.88 22.66
N PRO A 107 -6.03 -5.57 21.65
CA PRO A 107 -6.69 -4.93 20.53
C PRO A 107 -7.99 -4.27 20.99
N GLU A 108 -7.89 -3.00 21.32
CA GLU A 108 -9.03 -2.17 21.69
C GLU A 108 -9.67 -1.57 20.42
N LYS A 109 -10.97 -1.31 20.47
CA LYS A 109 -11.59 -0.44 19.47
C LYS A 109 -11.06 0.97 19.69
N GLU A 110 -10.41 1.53 18.68
CA GLU A 110 -10.00 2.93 18.69
C GLU A 110 -10.97 3.71 17.81
N GLU A 111 -11.47 4.81 18.36
CA GLU A 111 -12.38 5.69 17.64
C GLU A 111 -11.58 6.72 16.86
N PHE A 112 -11.96 6.89 15.59
CA PHE A 112 -11.38 7.86 14.69
C PHE A 112 -12.45 8.85 14.25
N LYS A 113 -12.11 10.13 14.36
CA LYS A 113 -12.91 11.21 13.77
C LYS A 113 -12.52 11.35 12.31
N TYR A 114 -13.50 11.46 11.43
CA TYR A 114 -13.28 11.79 10.03
C TYR A 114 -14.10 13.01 9.63
N ILE A 115 -13.57 13.78 8.69
CA ILE A 115 -14.23 14.94 8.10
C ILE A 115 -14.08 14.81 6.58
N LEU A 116 -15.20 14.68 5.88
CA LEU A 116 -15.29 14.69 4.43
C LEU A 116 -15.71 16.08 3.96
N THR A 117 -14.88 16.74 3.17
CA THR A 117 -15.12 18.10 2.66
C THR A 117 -14.97 18.16 1.15
N GLU A 118 -15.76 19.01 0.51
CA GLU A 118 -15.58 19.32 -0.90
C GLU A 118 -14.31 20.12 -1.14
N VAL A 119 -13.63 19.86 -2.25
CA VAL A 119 -12.54 20.73 -2.70
C VAL A 119 -13.11 21.94 -3.44
N GLU A 120 -12.29 22.97 -3.61
CA GLU A 120 -12.62 24.05 -4.54
C GLU A 120 -12.86 23.49 -5.96
N ARG A 121 -14.07 23.72 -6.49
CA ARG A 121 -14.55 23.16 -7.76
C ARG A 121 -14.49 21.63 -7.74
N PRO A 122 -15.38 20.97 -6.98
CA PRO A 122 -15.34 19.52 -6.77
C PRO A 122 -15.75 18.75 -8.02
N LYS A 123 -16.59 19.35 -8.86
CA LYS A 123 -17.17 18.74 -10.06
C LYS A 123 -16.24 18.85 -11.28
N TRP A 124 -16.07 17.74 -11.99
CA TRP A 124 -15.39 17.67 -13.29
C TRP A 124 -16.07 16.64 -14.19
N LYS A 125 -15.82 16.72 -15.50
CA LYS A 125 -16.38 15.84 -16.53
C LYS A 125 -15.29 15.04 -17.24
N THR A 126 -15.64 13.89 -17.81
CA THR A 126 -14.73 13.12 -18.68
C THR A 126 -14.12 13.99 -19.78
N SER A 127 -14.89 14.91 -20.37
CA SER A 127 -14.41 15.83 -21.42
C SER A 127 -13.24 16.72 -20.99
N ASP A 128 -13.15 17.06 -19.70
CA ASP A 128 -12.14 17.99 -19.18
C ASP A 128 -10.72 17.42 -19.33
N ILE A 129 -10.60 16.10 -19.41
CA ILE A 129 -9.35 15.38 -19.65
C ILE A 129 -8.70 15.80 -20.97
N PHE A 130 -9.49 16.17 -21.97
CA PHE A 130 -9.03 16.50 -23.32
C PHE A 130 -8.09 17.70 -23.37
N HIS A 131 -8.16 18.60 -22.38
CA HIS A 131 -7.22 19.71 -22.29
C HIS A 131 -5.75 19.24 -22.18
N LEU A 132 -5.50 18.03 -21.67
CA LEU A 132 -4.16 17.45 -21.59
C LEU A 132 -3.64 16.92 -22.94
N VAL A 133 -4.51 16.65 -23.91
CA VAL A 133 -4.10 16.17 -25.25
C VAL A 133 -3.30 17.27 -25.97
N PHE A 134 -3.79 18.51 -25.92
CA PHE A 134 -3.20 19.64 -26.65
C PHE A 134 -2.32 20.52 -25.77
N GLY A 135 -2.50 20.43 -24.46
CA GLY A 135 -1.80 21.27 -23.50
C GLY A 135 -2.22 22.74 -23.58
N PRO A 136 -1.44 23.65 -22.98
CA PRO A 136 -1.84 25.04 -22.76
C PRO A 136 -1.92 25.91 -24.03
N GLN A 137 -1.33 25.46 -25.14
CA GLN A 137 -1.41 26.16 -26.45
C GLN A 137 -2.39 25.47 -27.42
N GLY A 138 -3.20 24.54 -26.91
CA GLY A 138 -4.16 23.80 -27.71
C GLY A 138 -5.32 24.62 -28.25
N PRO A 139 -6.08 24.12 -29.24
CA PRO A 139 -7.23 24.81 -29.81
C PRO A 139 -8.29 25.20 -28.76
N THR A 140 -8.48 24.37 -27.72
CA THR A 140 -9.42 24.66 -26.62
C THR A 140 -8.95 25.78 -25.68
N MET A 141 -7.71 26.25 -25.84
CA MET A 141 -6.99 27.15 -24.93
C MET A 141 -6.57 28.46 -25.59
N GLN A 142 -6.61 28.57 -26.93
CA GLN A 142 -6.07 29.71 -27.69
C GLN A 142 -6.70 31.06 -27.34
N ASN A 143 -8.00 31.08 -27.01
CA ASN A 143 -8.74 32.31 -26.68
C ASN A 143 -8.97 32.49 -25.17
N ARG A 144 -8.20 31.78 -24.33
CA ARG A 144 -8.37 31.78 -22.87
C ARG A 144 -7.27 32.59 -22.20
N SER A 145 -7.61 33.31 -21.14
CA SER A 145 -6.62 33.99 -20.29
C SER A 145 -5.64 32.99 -19.66
N GLU A 146 -4.49 33.45 -19.16
CA GLU A 146 -3.54 32.58 -18.47
C GLU A 146 -4.15 31.86 -17.25
N GLY A 147 -4.95 32.59 -16.45
CA GLY A 147 -5.66 32.02 -15.31
C GLY A 147 -6.69 30.95 -15.71
N GLU A 148 -7.46 31.20 -16.78
CA GLU A 148 -8.39 30.18 -17.31
C GLU A 148 -7.66 28.94 -17.82
N ARG A 149 -6.55 29.13 -18.55
CA ARG A 149 -5.72 28.00 -19.03
C ARG A 149 -5.17 27.19 -17.87
N GLY A 150 -4.68 27.85 -16.82
CA GLY A 150 -4.23 27.20 -15.59
C GLY A 150 -5.33 26.38 -14.92
N ASN A 151 -6.55 26.94 -14.82
CA ASN A 151 -7.71 26.30 -14.21
C ASN A 151 -8.19 25.06 -14.96
N LEU A 152 -8.30 25.14 -16.29
CA LEU A 152 -8.66 24.01 -17.14
C LEU A 152 -7.60 22.90 -17.05
N MET A 153 -6.32 23.26 -17.01
CA MET A 153 -5.25 22.30 -16.85
C MET A 153 -5.21 21.63 -15.48
N GLY A 154 -5.47 22.40 -14.41
CA GLY A 154 -5.65 21.86 -13.08
C GLY A 154 -6.79 20.84 -13.03
N THR A 155 -7.94 21.18 -13.61
CA THR A 155 -9.12 20.29 -13.68
C THR A 155 -8.81 19.02 -14.47
N ALA A 156 -8.17 19.13 -15.62
CA ALA A 156 -7.79 17.98 -16.44
C ALA A 156 -6.80 17.03 -15.74
N ARG A 157 -5.81 17.59 -15.01
CA ARG A 157 -4.87 16.79 -14.20
C ARG A 157 -5.60 16.07 -13.06
N ARG A 158 -6.52 16.76 -12.36
CA ARG A 158 -7.34 16.16 -11.30
C ARG A 158 -8.20 15.03 -11.86
N ALA A 159 -8.84 15.23 -13.02
CA ALA A 159 -9.62 14.20 -13.71
C ALA A 159 -8.76 12.96 -14.03
N MET A 160 -7.55 13.15 -14.58
CA MET A 160 -6.64 12.03 -14.84
C MET A 160 -6.14 11.34 -13.58
N GLN A 161 -5.90 12.09 -12.51
CA GLN A 161 -5.55 11.51 -11.20
C GLN A 161 -6.70 10.66 -10.67
N ALA A 162 -7.94 11.13 -10.77
CA ALA A 162 -9.13 10.40 -10.32
C ALA A 162 -9.28 9.06 -11.04
N LEU A 163 -9.13 9.02 -12.36
CA LEU A 163 -9.16 7.76 -13.12
C LEU A 163 -8.04 6.80 -12.71
N ASN A 164 -6.84 7.32 -12.49
CA ASN A 164 -5.72 6.53 -12.01
C ASN A 164 -5.94 5.99 -10.59
N VAL A 165 -6.61 6.74 -9.72
CA VAL A 165 -7.02 6.26 -8.38
C VAL A 165 -8.09 5.20 -8.52
N ALA A 166 -9.12 5.42 -9.34
CA ALA A 166 -10.25 4.50 -9.48
C ALA A 166 -9.83 3.10 -9.95
N ILE A 167 -9.02 3.01 -11.01
CA ILE A 167 -8.55 1.71 -11.52
C ILE A 167 -7.68 0.99 -10.50
N ARG A 168 -6.83 1.74 -9.78
CA ARG A 168 -5.97 1.14 -8.76
C ARG A 168 -6.70 0.78 -7.48
N TYR A 169 -7.75 1.49 -7.12
CA TYR A 169 -8.48 1.26 -5.87
C TYR A 169 -9.01 -0.17 -5.81
N LEU A 170 -9.58 -0.67 -6.91
CA LEU A 170 -10.05 -2.05 -7.02
C LEU A 170 -8.89 -3.05 -7.06
N LEU A 171 -7.86 -2.78 -7.87
CA LEU A 171 -6.75 -3.73 -8.07
C LEU A 171 -5.83 -3.88 -6.85
N ALA A 172 -5.68 -2.81 -6.06
CA ALA A 172 -4.81 -2.75 -4.90
C ALA A 172 -5.56 -2.94 -3.57
N ALA A 173 -6.88 -3.14 -3.58
CA ALA A 173 -7.66 -3.35 -2.37
C ALA A 173 -7.26 -4.63 -1.64
N ASP A 174 -6.90 -5.67 -2.41
CA ASP A 174 -6.78 -7.06 -1.95
C ASP A 174 -5.42 -7.70 -2.29
N CYS A 175 -4.43 -6.92 -2.73
CA CYS A 175 -3.08 -7.45 -2.93
C CYS A 175 -1.98 -6.44 -2.58
N PRO A 176 -0.75 -6.91 -2.27
CA PRO A 176 0.40 -6.03 -2.10
C PRO A 176 0.59 -5.11 -3.31
N SER A 177 0.73 -3.81 -3.04
CA SER A 177 0.85 -2.79 -4.08
C SER A 177 1.92 -1.76 -3.74
N THR A 178 2.63 -1.28 -4.76
CA THR A 178 3.39 -0.03 -4.72
C THR A 178 2.60 1.09 -5.41
N SER A 179 3.19 2.25 -5.66
CA SER A 179 2.47 3.41 -6.22
C SER A 179 1.80 3.13 -7.58
N ARG A 180 2.40 2.28 -8.43
CA ARG A 180 1.87 1.93 -9.76
C ARG A 180 1.80 0.44 -10.05
N ALA A 181 2.42 -0.38 -9.20
CA ALA A 181 2.45 -1.83 -9.37
C ALA A 181 1.56 -2.53 -8.35
N PHE A 182 0.94 -3.62 -8.74
CA PHE A 182 0.20 -4.52 -7.85
C PHE A 182 0.61 -5.97 -8.10
N PHE A 183 0.61 -6.78 -7.04
CA PHE A 183 1.17 -8.12 -7.01
C PHE A 183 0.15 -9.11 -6.43
N PRO A 184 -0.77 -9.63 -7.26
CA PRO A 184 -1.80 -10.56 -6.81
C PRO A 184 -1.21 -11.79 -6.12
N ASP A 185 -1.83 -12.29 -5.06
CA ASP A 185 -1.31 -13.48 -4.35
C ASP A 185 -1.36 -14.75 -5.20
N ALA A 186 -2.35 -14.85 -6.11
CA ALA A 186 -2.46 -15.93 -7.09
C ALA A 186 -1.49 -15.80 -8.28
N ALA A 187 -0.69 -14.73 -8.35
CA ALA A 187 0.25 -14.54 -9.45
C ALA A 187 1.40 -15.56 -9.38
N PRO A 188 1.93 -16.03 -10.52
CA PRO A 188 3.08 -16.90 -10.54
C PRO A 188 4.26 -16.34 -9.74
N SER A 189 4.84 -17.16 -8.88
CA SER A 189 6.03 -16.85 -8.11
C SER A 189 7.11 -17.89 -8.34
N LEU A 190 8.37 -17.44 -8.31
CA LEU A 190 9.56 -18.27 -8.41
C LEU A 190 10.35 -18.16 -7.11
N ASP A 191 10.65 -19.28 -6.47
CA ASP A 191 11.61 -19.30 -5.35
C ASP A 191 13.02 -18.99 -5.89
N ILE A 192 13.63 -17.93 -5.37
CA ILE A 192 14.98 -17.51 -5.72
C ILE A 192 15.99 -17.76 -4.59
N GLY A 193 15.58 -18.52 -3.57
CA GLY A 193 16.39 -18.93 -2.43
C GLY A 193 16.31 -17.97 -1.24
N ALA A 194 16.89 -18.41 -0.11
CA ALA A 194 16.96 -17.65 1.14
C ALA A 194 15.60 -17.18 1.71
N GLY A 195 14.51 -17.88 1.37
CA GLY A 195 13.16 -17.50 1.80
C GLY A 195 12.62 -16.27 1.07
N VAL A 196 13.11 -16.02 -0.16
CA VAL A 196 12.67 -14.93 -1.02
C VAL A 196 12.02 -15.51 -2.27
N LEU A 197 10.83 -15.02 -2.59
CA LEU A 197 10.08 -15.33 -3.79
C LEU A 197 10.13 -14.14 -4.75
N LEU A 198 10.41 -14.38 -6.02
CA LEU A 198 10.17 -13.42 -7.07
C LEU A 198 8.72 -13.59 -7.55
N ARG A 199 7.85 -12.64 -7.24
CA ARG A 199 6.43 -12.69 -7.62
C ARG A 199 6.18 -11.76 -8.80
N ARG A 200 5.43 -12.28 -9.79
CA ARG A 200 4.94 -11.46 -10.90
C ARG A 200 3.88 -10.49 -10.41
N GLY A 201 3.91 -9.29 -10.96
CA GLY A 201 2.88 -8.28 -10.79
C GLY A 201 2.65 -7.53 -12.09
N TYR A 202 1.86 -6.48 -11.98
CA TYR A 202 1.51 -5.64 -13.11
C TYR A 202 1.66 -4.18 -12.74
N ILE A 203 2.18 -3.38 -13.66
CA ILE A 203 2.19 -1.93 -13.57
C ILE A 203 1.03 -1.41 -14.40
N THR A 204 0.21 -0.54 -13.82
CA THR A 204 -0.89 0.06 -14.57
C THR A 204 -1.10 1.53 -14.25
N HIS A 205 -1.41 2.30 -15.29
CA HIS A 205 -1.80 3.70 -15.20
C HIS A 205 -2.55 4.13 -16.46
N MET A 206 -3.44 5.11 -16.28
CA MET A 206 -4.13 5.76 -17.38
C MET A 206 -3.22 6.77 -18.07
N ARG A 207 -3.23 6.74 -19.40
CA ARG A 207 -2.56 7.71 -20.27
C ARG A 207 -3.53 8.32 -21.25
N ILE A 208 -3.20 9.53 -21.63
CA ILE A 208 -3.81 10.18 -22.78
C ILE A 208 -2.83 10.02 -23.94
N GLY A 209 -3.35 9.56 -25.06
CA GLY A 209 -2.62 9.47 -26.31
C GLY A 209 -3.29 10.34 -27.36
N ASN A 210 -2.51 10.85 -28.30
CA ASN A 210 -3.05 11.50 -29.47
C ASN A 210 -3.27 10.43 -30.55
N THR A 211 -4.53 10.06 -30.79
CA THR A 211 -4.92 9.32 -31.99
C THR A 211 -5.12 10.29 -33.13
N THR A 212 -4.77 9.87 -34.35
CA THR A 212 -4.87 10.65 -35.59
C THR A 212 -6.23 11.31 -35.83
N ASN A 213 -7.28 10.86 -35.14
CA ASN A 213 -8.63 11.39 -35.29
C ASN A 213 -8.92 12.62 -34.42
N LEU A 214 -8.07 13.00 -33.45
CA LEU A 214 -8.27 14.14 -32.52
C LEU A 214 -9.67 14.24 -31.88
N LYS A 215 -10.46 13.17 -31.92
CA LYS A 215 -11.84 13.15 -31.42
C LYS A 215 -11.82 13.21 -29.89
N ALA A 216 -12.81 13.91 -29.34
CA ALA A 216 -13.09 13.97 -27.91
C ALA A 216 -13.23 12.54 -27.32
N PRO A 217 -13.16 12.33 -25.98
CA PRO A 217 -13.16 10.97 -25.42
C PRO A 217 -14.33 10.16 -25.98
N PRO A 218 -14.10 8.89 -26.35
CA PRO A 218 -13.14 7.96 -25.75
C PRO A 218 -11.81 7.70 -26.48
N ASP A 219 -11.61 8.25 -27.68
CA ASP A 219 -10.57 7.71 -28.58
C ASP A 219 -9.12 7.92 -28.14
N ASN A 220 -8.90 8.84 -27.20
CA ASN A 220 -7.59 9.30 -26.76
C ASN A 220 -7.20 8.83 -25.35
N LEU A 221 -7.99 7.94 -24.75
CA LEU A 221 -7.76 7.44 -23.40
C LEU A 221 -7.29 5.97 -23.45
N PHE A 222 -6.17 5.70 -22.79
CA PHE A 222 -5.52 4.40 -22.81
C PHE A 222 -5.17 3.92 -21.40
N LEU A 223 -5.47 2.67 -21.11
CA LEU A 223 -4.90 1.94 -19.99
C LEU A 223 -3.55 1.38 -20.43
N ALA A 224 -2.46 1.90 -19.87
CA ALA A 224 -1.17 1.26 -20.03
C ALA A 224 -1.05 0.15 -19.01
N MET A 225 -0.65 -1.05 -19.46
CA MET A 225 -0.44 -2.19 -18.57
C MET A 225 0.81 -2.94 -19.00
N ASP A 226 1.69 -3.22 -18.04
CA ASP A 226 2.90 -3.99 -18.28
C ASP A 226 3.12 -5.01 -17.17
N MET A 227 3.88 -6.06 -17.45
CA MET A 227 4.29 -7.01 -16.44
C MET A 227 5.50 -6.47 -15.66
N THR A 228 5.56 -6.79 -14.39
CA THR A 228 6.72 -6.51 -13.55
C THR A 228 6.95 -7.68 -12.61
N CYS A 229 8.10 -7.69 -11.93
CA CYS A 229 8.37 -8.63 -10.86
C CYS A 229 8.92 -7.87 -9.65
N ALA A 230 8.57 -8.31 -8.45
CA ALA A 230 9.18 -7.83 -7.23
C ALA A 230 9.49 -9.00 -6.30
N THR A 231 10.47 -8.80 -5.43
CA THR A 231 10.84 -9.78 -4.42
C THR A 231 9.95 -9.64 -3.19
N PHE A 232 9.44 -10.77 -2.75
CA PHE A 232 8.64 -10.92 -1.53
C PHE A 232 9.34 -11.92 -0.63
N LEU A 233 9.09 -11.80 0.67
CA LEU A 233 9.42 -12.90 1.57
C LEU A 233 8.46 -14.04 1.30
N ASP A 234 8.97 -15.26 1.39
CA ASP A 234 8.18 -16.48 1.44
C ASP A 234 7.40 -16.52 2.77
N ALA A 235 6.35 -15.70 2.83
CA ALA A 235 5.40 -15.67 3.92
C ALA A 235 4.32 -16.71 3.63
N PRO A 236 3.87 -17.48 4.65
CA PRO A 236 2.84 -18.48 4.42
C PRO A 236 1.54 -17.83 3.95
N PRO A 237 0.73 -18.54 3.15
CA PRO A 237 -0.67 -18.16 2.96
C PRO A 237 -1.37 -18.07 4.32
N GLU A 238 -2.30 -17.11 4.46
CA GLU A 238 -3.13 -16.97 5.67
C GLU A 238 -3.76 -18.33 6.00
N GLY A 239 -3.37 -18.92 7.13
CA GLY A 239 -3.90 -20.20 7.62
C GLY A 239 -2.95 -21.40 7.57
N ASN A 240 -1.72 -21.28 7.03
CA ASN A 240 -0.73 -22.36 7.16
C ASN A 240 0.28 -22.07 8.31
N PRO A 241 0.26 -22.83 9.42
CA PRO A 241 1.14 -22.62 10.58
C PRO A 241 2.63 -22.93 10.35
N ALA A 242 3.02 -23.40 9.16
CA ALA A 242 4.34 -23.97 8.90
C ALA A 242 5.46 -23.00 8.43
N ASN A 243 5.31 -21.68 8.54
CA ASN A 243 6.40 -20.73 8.24
C ASN A 243 6.53 -19.68 9.36
N THR A 244 7.16 -20.09 10.44
CA THR A 244 7.59 -19.24 11.55
C THR A 244 8.80 -18.38 11.16
N LEU A 245 9.14 -17.39 12.00
CA LEU A 245 10.40 -16.66 11.82
C LEU A 245 11.62 -17.60 11.88
N ALA A 246 11.53 -18.70 12.64
CA ALA A 246 12.57 -19.72 12.68
C ALA A 246 12.74 -20.43 11.32
N ASP A 247 11.65 -20.74 10.62
CA ASP A 247 11.72 -21.34 9.29
C ASP A 247 12.35 -20.39 8.26
N LEU A 248 12.05 -19.09 8.36
CA LEU A 248 12.73 -18.07 7.55
C LEU A 248 14.23 -18.00 7.89
N CYS A 249 14.62 -18.08 9.16
CA CYS A 249 16.03 -18.16 9.55
C CYS A 249 16.73 -19.39 8.95
N CYS A 250 16.07 -20.56 8.96
CA CYS A 250 16.57 -21.77 8.30
C CYS A 250 16.79 -21.56 6.81
N LYS A 251 15.82 -20.96 6.10
CA LYS A 251 15.93 -20.66 4.67
C LYS A 251 17.08 -19.67 4.40
N ILE A 252 17.19 -18.59 5.16
CA ILE A 252 18.26 -17.58 5.02
C ILE A 252 19.66 -18.18 5.23
N LEU A 253 19.79 -19.05 6.23
CA LEU A 253 21.05 -19.70 6.55
C LEU A 253 21.32 -20.93 5.69
N ASN A 254 20.31 -21.45 4.98
CA ASN A 254 20.31 -22.71 4.27
C ASN A 254 20.70 -23.90 5.17
N VAL A 255 20.00 -24.03 6.30
CA VAL A 255 20.30 -25.06 7.32
C VAL A 255 19.04 -25.74 7.87
N HIS A 256 19.21 -26.97 8.34
CA HIS A 256 18.15 -27.74 8.99
C HIS A 256 17.72 -27.10 10.33
N PRO A 257 16.43 -27.17 10.73
CA PRO A 257 15.93 -26.58 11.98
C PRO A 257 16.71 -26.95 13.25
N GLN A 258 17.26 -28.15 13.35
CA GLN A 258 18.08 -28.56 14.50
C GLN A 258 19.35 -27.70 14.67
N ARG A 259 19.91 -27.16 13.58
CA ARG A 259 21.11 -26.31 13.61
C ARG A 259 20.84 -24.93 14.21
N LEU A 260 19.58 -24.51 14.28
CA LEU A 260 19.17 -23.26 14.92
C LEU A 260 19.50 -23.22 16.42
N CYS A 261 19.64 -24.38 17.07
CA CYS A 261 20.04 -24.46 18.48
C CYS A 261 21.54 -24.24 18.70
N SER A 262 22.35 -24.15 17.64
CA SER A 262 23.81 -24.05 17.71
C SER A 262 24.37 -23.08 16.66
N LEU A 263 23.83 -21.86 16.63
CA LEU A 263 24.27 -20.81 15.70
C LEU A 263 25.64 -20.23 16.11
N LYS A 264 26.50 -19.95 15.13
CA LYS A 264 27.79 -19.27 15.33
C LYS A 264 27.62 -17.76 15.19
N GLU A 265 28.59 -16.98 15.68
CA GLU A 265 28.57 -15.51 15.60
C GLU A 265 28.33 -14.98 14.17
N GLU A 266 28.91 -15.65 13.17
CA GLU A 266 28.71 -15.31 11.75
C GLU A 266 27.26 -15.46 11.28
N ASP A 267 26.56 -16.51 11.74
CA ASP A 267 25.16 -16.73 11.44
C ASP A 267 24.29 -15.62 12.03
N TYR A 268 24.59 -15.20 13.27
CA TYR A 268 23.89 -14.10 13.93
C TYR A 268 24.07 -12.79 13.16
N ARG A 269 25.29 -12.47 12.72
CA ARG A 269 25.56 -11.26 11.93
C ARG A 269 24.80 -11.29 10.60
N LYS A 270 24.73 -12.45 9.93
CA LYS A 270 23.97 -12.63 8.69
C LYS A 270 22.47 -12.45 8.90
N LEU A 271 21.90 -13.12 9.90
CA LEU A 271 20.48 -13.00 10.26
C LEU A 271 20.13 -11.56 10.66
N HIS A 272 20.94 -10.93 11.50
CA HIS A 272 20.74 -9.55 11.92
C HIS A 272 20.76 -8.59 10.71
N LYS A 273 21.72 -8.73 9.79
CA LYS A 273 21.81 -7.89 8.59
C LYS A 273 20.56 -8.00 7.71
N ILE A 274 20.02 -9.21 7.56
CA ILE A 274 18.89 -9.49 6.65
C ILE A 274 17.55 -9.13 7.30
N LEU A 275 17.33 -9.53 8.55
CA LEU A 275 16.03 -9.40 9.24
C LEU A 275 15.78 -8.01 9.82
N ARG A 276 16.80 -7.16 9.94
CA ARG A 276 16.64 -5.80 10.47
C ARG A 276 15.62 -5.02 9.64
N ARG A 277 14.68 -4.36 10.34
CA ARG A 277 13.52 -3.62 9.80
C ARG A 277 12.39 -4.46 9.21
N PHE A 278 12.53 -5.79 9.12
CA PHE A 278 11.41 -6.63 8.71
C PHE A 278 10.25 -6.45 9.68
N LYS A 279 9.03 -6.44 9.13
CA LYS A 279 7.81 -6.39 9.92
C LYS A 279 7.39 -7.82 10.22
N ILE A 280 7.20 -8.15 11.49
CA ILE A 280 6.74 -9.45 11.96
C ILE A 280 5.38 -9.32 12.63
N ASN A 281 4.51 -10.29 12.41
CA ASN A 281 3.23 -10.38 13.11
C ASN A 281 3.39 -11.27 14.36
N ILE A 282 3.25 -10.68 15.54
CA ILE A 282 3.39 -11.35 16.82
C ILE A 282 2.02 -11.88 17.22
N ILE A 283 1.85 -13.20 17.29
CA ILE A 283 0.61 -13.87 17.72
C ILE A 283 0.93 -14.71 18.95
N ARG A 284 0.26 -14.44 20.07
CA ARG A 284 0.53 -15.10 21.37
C ARG A 284 -0.43 -16.23 21.70
N GLY A 285 -1.50 -16.40 20.92
CA GLY A 285 -2.46 -17.49 21.05
C GLY A 285 -3.54 -17.47 19.97
N GLU A 286 -4.42 -18.47 19.99
CA GLU A 286 -5.46 -18.66 18.96
C GLU A 286 -6.48 -17.51 18.91
N SER A 287 -6.74 -16.86 20.05
CA SER A 287 -7.63 -15.71 20.16
C SER A 287 -6.92 -14.36 19.99
N ASP A 288 -5.61 -14.34 19.79
CA ASP A 288 -4.82 -13.12 19.61
C ASP A 288 -4.86 -12.66 18.14
N LYS A 289 -5.39 -11.46 17.90
CA LYS A 289 -5.43 -10.84 16.56
C LYS A 289 -4.03 -10.47 16.04
N GLY A 290 -3.04 -10.50 16.92
CA GLY A 290 -1.64 -10.26 16.62
C GLY A 290 -1.27 -8.79 16.44
N ILE A 291 0.02 -8.49 16.54
CA ILE A 291 0.57 -7.17 16.25
C ILE A 291 1.71 -7.26 15.26
N THR A 292 1.66 -6.35 14.27
CA THR A 292 2.82 -6.10 13.41
C THR A 292 3.81 -5.14 14.07
N LYS A 293 5.04 -5.59 14.32
CA LYS A 293 6.18 -4.75 14.74
C LYS A 293 7.36 -4.88 13.79
N SER A 294 8.17 -3.82 13.67
CA SER A 294 9.45 -3.89 12.97
C SER A 294 10.54 -4.41 13.90
N ILE A 295 11.36 -5.34 13.40
CA ILE A 295 12.56 -5.84 14.06
C ILE A 295 13.60 -4.71 14.12
N ASP A 296 14.11 -4.45 15.32
CA ASP A 296 15.26 -3.56 15.53
C ASP A 296 16.57 -4.34 15.40
N HIS A 297 16.71 -5.40 16.20
CA HIS A 297 17.87 -6.28 16.23
C HIS A 297 17.52 -7.65 16.84
N LEU A 298 18.49 -8.57 16.81
CA LEU A 298 18.44 -9.87 17.49
C LEU A 298 19.40 -9.82 18.69
N THR A 299 19.05 -10.47 19.81
CA THR A 299 19.96 -10.60 20.96
C THR A 299 21.11 -11.55 20.64
N LEU A 300 22.24 -11.40 21.35
CA LEU A 300 23.37 -12.33 21.27
C LEU A 300 23.21 -13.55 22.20
N THR A 301 22.30 -13.44 23.15
CA THR A 301 21.90 -14.43 24.17
C THR A 301 20.61 -15.12 23.76
N ASN A 302 20.45 -16.37 24.21
CA ASN A 302 19.24 -17.17 23.97
C ASN A 302 18.10 -16.84 24.95
N SER A 303 16.90 -17.38 24.73
CA SER A 303 15.74 -17.14 25.61
C SER A 303 15.92 -17.64 27.06
N ARG A 304 16.83 -18.59 27.30
CA ARG A 304 17.11 -19.13 28.65
C ARG A 304 17.97 -18.20 29.49
N SER A 305 19.02 -17.65 28.87
CA SER A 305 20.06 -16.86 29.52
C SER A 305 19.78 -15.36 29.49
N GLU A 306 18.92 -14.89 28.58
CA GLU A 306 18.58 -13.49 28.48
C GLU A 306 17.65 -13.06 29.64
N ILE A 307 18.20 -12.23 30.52
CA ILE A 307 17.50 -11.72 31.72
C ILE A 307 17.04 -10.29 31.47
N PHE A 308 15.83 -9.98 31.90
CA PHE A 308 15.28 -8.63 31.85
C PHE A 308 14.49 -8.29 33.11
N GLU A 309 14.31 -6.99 33.35
CA GLU A 309 13.54 -6.48 34.47
C GLU A 309 12.07 -6.36 34.11
N THR A 310 11.23 -6.85 35.02
CA THR A 310 9.78 -6.70 35.03
C THR A 310 9.37 -6.01 36.33
N ASP A 311 8.11 -5.61 36.44
CA ASP A 311 7.56 -5.02 37.67
C ASP A 311 7.67 -5.97 38.89
N GLU A 312 7.80 -7.28 38.62
CA GLU A 312 7.93 -8.34 39.63
C GLU A 312 9.40 -8.76 39.88
N GLY A 313 10.37 -8.10 39.24
CA GLY A 313 11.80 -8.37 39.37
C GLY A 313 12.46 -8.91 38.09
N LYS A 314 13.66 -9.47 38.23
CA LYS A 314 14.45 -10.01 37.12
C LYS A 314 13.99 -11.42 36.76
N THR A 315 13.68 -11.65 35.49
CA THR A 315 13.27 -12.96 34.97
C THR A 315 13.93 -13.23 33.62
N SER A 316 14.08 -14.51 33.26
CA SER A 316 14.45 -14.90 31.90
C SER A 316 13.25 -14.83 30.96
N VAL A 317 13.52 -14.80 29.65
CA VAL A 317 12.49 -14.81 28.60
C VAL A 317 11.63 -16.07 28.69
N GLU A 318 12.27 -17.24 28.74
CA GLU A 318 11.55 -18.52 28.81
C GLU A 318 10.63 -18.59 30.03
N ALA A 319 11.14 -18.21 31.21
CA ALA A 319 10.37 -18.23 32.44
C ALA A 319 9.19 -17.24 32.40
N PHE A 320 9.40 -16.06 31.82
CA PHE A 320 8.33 -15.07 31.65
C PHE A 320 7.21 -15.59 30.73
N PHE A 321 7.55 -16.23 29.61
CA PHE A 321 6.54 -16.79 28.70
C PHE A 321 5.70 -17.89 29.35
N LEU A 322 6.36 -18.75 30.12
CA LEU A 322 5.68 -19.82 30.84
C LEU A 322 4.76 -19.26 31.93
N LYS A 323 5.22 -18.25 32.68
CA LYS A 323 4.45 -17.65 33.77
C LYS A 323 3.28 -16.81 33.26
N THR A 324 3.52 -15.92 32.31
CA THR A 324 2.54 -14.91 31.86
C THR A 324 1.50 -15.48 30.91
N TRP A 325 1.89 -16.45 30.07
CA TRP A 325 0.99 -17.01 29.04
C TRP A 325 0.80 -18.53 29.14
N GLY A 326 1.44 -19.21 30.11
CA GLY A 326 1.35 -20.67 30.22
C GLY A 326 2.04 -21.40 29.07
N ARG A 327 2.95 -20.75 28.33
CA ARG A 327 3.54 -21.31 27.09
C ARG A 327 5.01 -21.64 27.22
N ARG A 328 5.37 -22.86 26.82
CA ARG A 328 6.77 -23.29 26.65
C ARG A 328 7.27 -22.94 25.26
N LEU A 329 8.48 -22.39 25.19
CA LEU A 329 9.14 -22.09 23.92
C LEU A 329 9.67 -23.39 23.29
N ARG A 330 9.42 -23.61 21.99
CA ARG A 330 9.97 -24.77 21.25
C ARG A 330 11.47 -24.64 20.99
N PHE A 331 11.94 -23.42 20.79
CA PHE A 331 13.33 -23.10 20.47
C PHE A 331 13.92 -22.10 21.46
N PRO A 332 14.07 -22.46 22.76
CA PRO A 332 14.58 -21.55 23.79
C PRO A 332 16.08 -21.22 23.61
N GLU A 333 16.79 -21.99 22.78
CA GLU A 333 18.19 -21.78 22.43
C GLU A 333 18.40 -20.72 21.33
N LEU A 334 17.33 -20.27 20.67
CA LEU A 334 17.42 -19.23 19.64
C LEU A 334 17.63 -17.84 20.26
N PRO A 335 18.27 -16.91 19.52
CA PRO A 335 18.33 -15.50 19.90
C PRO A 335 16.95 -14.88 19.87
N ASN A 336 16.73 -13.92 20.74
CA ASN A 336 15.45 -13.28 20.82
C ASN A 336 15.35 -12.08 19.89
N VAL A 337 14.13 -11.77 19.44
CA VAL A 337 13.85 -10.63 18.57
C VAL A 337 13.52 -9.40 19.41
N VAL A 338 14.20 -8.29 19.14
CA VAL A 338 13.91 -6.98 19.72
C VAL A 338 13.19 -6.12 18.69
N THR A 339 12.11 -5.44 19.11
CA THR A 339 11.25 -4.66 18.21
C THR A 339 11.28 -3.16 18.52
N ILE A 340 11.00 -2.33 17.52
CA ILE A 340 10.96 -0.86 17.66
C ILE A 340 9.61 -0.42 18.27
N GLY A 341 9.66 0.30 19.40
CA GLY A 341 8.52 0.97 20.05
C GLY A 341 8.48 2.50 19.82
N LYS A 342 7.31 3.14 19.99
CA LYS A 342 7.17 4.61 20.00
C LYS A 342 7.44 5.14 21.41
N GLY A 343 8.53 5.88 21.60
CA GLY A 343 8.82 6.61 22.84
C GLY A 343 9.47 5.73 23.91
N LYS A 344 10.74 6.03 24.22
CA LYS A 344 11.74 5.15 24.86
C LYS A 344 11.95 3.87 24.04
N LYS A 345 13.14 3.27 24.13
CA LYS A 345 13.34 1.87 23.74
C LYS A 345 12.47 1.05 24.69
N THR A 346 11.16 1.02 24.47
CA THR A 346 10.28 0.02 25.05
C THR A 346 10.74 -1.23 24.37
N VAL A 347 11.68 -1.90 25.04
CA VAL A 347 12.07 -3.24 24.69
C VAL A 347 10.82 -4.06 25.00
N ASN A 348 9.90 -4.13 24.04
CA ASN A 348 8.97 -5.25 23.96
C ASN A 348 9.88 -6.43 23.63
N ARG A 349 10.51 -6.89 24.71
CA ARG A 349 11.48 -7.95 24.77
C ARG A 349 10.70 -9.20 24.41
N PHE A 350 10.98 -9.68 23.21
CA PHE A 350 10.86 -11.06 22.83
C PHE A 350 9.46 -11.51 22.42
N PHE A 351 9.29 -11.71 21.12
CA PHE A 351 8.45 -12.79 20.60
C PHE A 351 9.13 -13.32 19.35
N LEU A 352 9.90 -14.39 19.52
CA LEU A 352 10.14 -15.31 18.43
C LEU A 352 8.78 -15.92 18.13
N ILE A 353 8.26 -15.67 16.93
CA ILE A 353 7.16 -16.45 16.39
C ILE A 353 7.68 -17.88 16.35
N VAL A 354 7.28 -18.64 17.35
CA VAL A 354 7.30 -20.08 17.36
C VAL A 354 5.85 -20.41 17.54
N ASN A 355 5.15 -20.71 16.45
CA ASN A 355 3.83 -21.27 16.59
C ASN A 355 3.86 -22.75 16.21
N TYR A 356 3.35 -23.49 17.19
CA TYR A 356 2.79 -24.83 17.21
C TYR A 356 3.64 -26.00 16.83
#